data_AF-A0A962FI02-F1
#
_entry.id   AF-A0A962FI02-F1
#
_cell.length_a   1.000
_cell.length_b   1.000
_cell.length_c   1.000
_cell.angle_alpha   90.00
_cell.angle_beta   90.00
_cell.angle_gamma   90.00
#
_symmetry.space_group_name_H-M   'P 1'
#
loop_
_entity.id
_entity.type
_entity.pdbx_description
1 polymer ?
#
loop_
_entity_poly.entity_id
_entity_poly.type
_entity_poly.pdbx_seq_one_letter_code
_entity_poly.pdbx_strand_id
1 'polypeptide(L)'
;MAQLPGVHREFVRAAMAAPFLEREEEHQLALRWRDFRDQKALDQLSASHMRLVIALAARFRHYGLPIADVIQEGHVGLLEAAARFDPDR
;
A
#
# COMPACT_ATOMS: atom_id res chain seq x y z
N MET A 1 8.29 12.87 12.77
CA MET A 1 7.35 12.37 11.74
C MET A 1 6.59 13.58 11.22
N ALA A 2 6.59 13.82 9.90
CA ALA A 2 5.86 14.95 9.31
C ALA A 2 4.35 14.78 9.57
N GLN A 3 3.69 15.83 10.05
CA GLN A 3 2.24 15.83 10.25
C GLN A 3 1.57 15.95 8.87
N LEU A 4 0.73 14.97 8.53
CA LEU A 4 -0.03 14.94 7.28
C LEU A 4 -1.46 15.45 7.57
N PRO A 5 -1.82 16.68 7.18
CA PRO A 5 -3.15 17.24 7.46
C PRO A 5 -4.25 16.39 6.83
N GLY A 6 -5.36 16.17 7.52
CA GLY A 6 -6.49 15.38 7.00
C GLY A 6 -6.30 13.86 6.98
N VAL A 7 -5.14 13.35 7.42
CA VAL A 7 -4.89 11.91 7.53
C VAL A 7 -4.98 11.47 8.98
N HIS A 8 -5.78 10.44 9.26
CA HIS A 8 -5.87 9.87 10.61
C HIS A 8 -4.51 9.33 11.06
N ARG A 9 -4.04 9.80 12.21
CA ARG A 9 -2.72 9.41 12.76
C ARG A 9 -2.60 7.90 13.01
N GLU A 10 -3.70 7.25 13.36
CA GLU A 10 -3.78 5.80 13.56
C GLU A 10 -3.50 5.03 12.27
N PHE A 11 -4.05 5.48 11.14
CA PHE A 11 -3.80 4.88 9.83
C PHE A 11 -2.32 4.93 9.46
N VAL A 12 -1.67 6.09 9.61
CA VAL A 12 -0.23 6.22 9.35
C VAL A 12 0.58 5.33 10.29
N ARG A 13 0.18 5.20 11.56
CA ARG A 13 0.82 4.29 12.51
C ARG A 13 0.68 2.84 12.09
N ALA A 14 -0.50 2.41 11.67
CA ALA A 14 -0.76 1.05 11.19
C ALA A 14 0.10 0.73 9.96
N ALA A 15 0.13 1.62 8.97
CA ALA A 15 0.97 1.45 7.77
C ALA A 15 2.47 1.38 8.09
N MET A 16 2.94 2.14 9.09
CA MET A 16 4.35 2.12 9.51
C MET A 16 4.70 0.91 10.39
N ALA A 17 3.71 0.34 11.08
CA ALA A 17 3.85 -0.86 11.91
C ALA A 17 3.69 -2.16 11.12
N ALA A 18 3.16 -2.09 9.90
CA ALA A 18 3.03 -3.24 9.02
C ALA A 18 4.42 -3.87 8.77
N PRO A 19 4.54 -5.20 8.88
CA PRO A 19 5.80 -5.89 8.66
C PRO A 19 6.28 -5.68 7.22
N PHE A 20 7.60 -5.61 7.05
CA PHE A 20 8.18 -5.80 5.72
C PHE A 20 8.02 -7.27 5.35
N LEU A 21 7.70 -7.52 4.09
CA LEU A 21 7.67 -8.86 3.54
C LEU A 21 9.06 -9.18 2.98
N GLU A 22 9.55 -10.37 3.29
CA GLU A 22 10.67 -10.93 2.55
C GLU A 22 10.20 -11.31 1.13
N ARG A 23 11.16 -11.41 0.20
CA ARG A 23 10.86 -11.69 -1.22
C ARG A 23 10.01 -12.95 -1.41
N GLU A 24 10.31 -14.00 -0.65
CA GLU A 24 9.57 -15.26 -0.73
C GLU A 24 8.14 -15.10 -0.21
N GLU A 25 7.95 -14.38 0.89
CA GLU A 25 6.62 -14.13 1.46
C GLU A 25 5.76 -13.32 0.50
N GLU A 26 6.34 -12.27 -0.10
CA GLU A 26 5.68 -11.45 -1.12
C GLU A 26 5.25 -12.31 -2.33
N HIS A 27 6.15 -13.17 -2.81
CA HIS A 27 5.86 -14.08 -3.93
C HIS A 27 4.72 -15.06 -3.59
N GLN A 28 4.75 -15.69 -2.41
CA GLN A 28 3.68 -16.60 -1.97
C GLN A 28 2.33 -15.90 -1.84
N LEU A 29 2.30 -14.68 -1.30
CA LEU A 29 1.06 -13.90 -1.21
C LEU A 29 0.55 -13.50 -2.59
N ALA A 30 1.45 -13.13 -3.51
CA ALA A 30 1.10 -12.78 -4.87
C ALA A 30 0.52 -13.97 -5.64
N LEU A 31 1.12 -15.15 -5.51
CA LEU A 31 0.58 -16.41 -6.07
C LEU A 31 -0.81 -16.71 -5.51
N ARG A 32 -1.00 -16.62 -4.18
CA ARG A 32 -2.30 -16.85 -3.55
C ARG A 32 -3.38 -15.90 -4.04
N TRP A 33 -3.04 -14.62 -4.21
CA TRP A 33 -3.96 -13.65 -4.77
C TRP A 33 -4.28 -13.94 -6.25
N ARG A 34 -3.28 -14.28 -7.07
CA ARG A 34 -3.46 -14.58 -8.49
C ARG A 34 -4.33 -15.82 -8.70
N ASP A 35 -4.03 -16.91 -8.01
CA ASP A 35 -4.60 -18.23 -8.27
C ASP A 35 -5.94 -18.44 -7.57
N PHE A 36 -6.10 -17.87 -6.37
CA PHE A 36 -7.27 -18.13 -5.52
C PHE A 36 -8.08 -16.88 -5.18
N ARG A 37 -7.66 -15.69 -5.63
CA ARG A 37 -8.25 -14.41 -5.21
C ARG A 37 -8.34 -14.30 -3.68
N ASP A 38 -7.29 -14.78 -3.01
CA ASP A 38 -7.21 -14.78 -1.56
C ASP A 38 -7.15 -13.34 -1.03
N GLN A 39 -8.29 -12.85 -0.53
CA GLN A 39 -8.40 -11.49 -0.01
C GLN A 39 -7.43 -11.24 1.15
N LYS A 40 -7.14 -12.24 2.00
CA LYS A 40 -6.17 -12.06 3.09
C LYS A 40 -4.77 -11.86 2.55
N ALA A 41 -4.43 -12.50 1.43
CA ALA A 41 -3.14 -12.30 0.79
C ALA A 41 -3.03 -10.88 0.21
N LEU A 42 -4.09 -10.38 -0.45
CA LEU A 42 -4.14 -9.01 -0.94
C LEU A 42 -4.09 -7.97 0.19
N ASP A 43 -4.78 -8.22 1.30
CA ASP A 43 -4.77 -7.33 2.47
C ASP A 43 -3.37 -7.25 3.09
N GLN A 44 -2.66 -8.38 3.18
CA GLN A 44 -1.28 -8.42 3.70
C GLN A 44 -0.30 -7.72 2.75
N LEU A 45 -0.39 -7.98 1.45
CA LEU A 45 0.41 -7.31 0.42
C LEU A 45 0.18 -5.80 0.41
N SER A 46 -1.10 -5.38 0.39
CA SER A 46 -1.44 -3.96 0.34
C SER A 46 -0.98 -3.24 1.61
N ALA A 47 -1.24 -3.81 2.80
CA ALA A 47 -0.82 -3.24 4.07
C ALA A 47 0.70 -3.06 4.20
N SER A 48 1.51 -4.04 3.77
CA SER A 48 2.98 -3.93 3.82
C SER A 48 3.52 -2.82 2.91
N HIS A 49 2.82 -2.55 1.80
CA HIS A 49 3.17 -1.53 0.80
C HIS A 49 2.57 -0.14 1.07
N MET A 50 1.61 0.00 2.00
CA MET A 50 0.99 1.30 2.31
C MET A 50 2.00 2.37 2.74
N ARG A 51 3.09 1.99 3.39
CA ARG A 51 4.19 2.91 3.73
C ARG A 51 4.84 3.53 2.49
N LEU A 52 4.99 2.78 1.40
CA LEU A 52 5.49 3.30 0.13
C LEU A 52 4.50 4.31 -0.47
N VAL A 53 3.20 3.99 -0.47
CA VAL A 53 2.14 4.88 -0.92
C VAL A 53 2.18 6.21 -0.18
N ILE A 54 2.28 6.17 1.15
CA ILE A 54 2.40 7.38 1.99
C ILE A 54 3.68 8.18 1.65
N ALA A 55 4.81 7.50 1.46
CA ALA A 55 6.07 8.16 1.11
C ALA A 55 6.00 8.86 -0.26
N LEU A 56 5.35 8.24 -1.25
CA LEU A 56 5.12 8.83 -2.57
C LEU A 56 4.16 10.01 -2.48
N ALA A 57 3.03 9.84 -1.79
CA ALA A 57 2.05 10.91 -1.58
C ALA A 57 2.68 12.14 -0.91
N ALA A 58 3.56 11.94 0.08
CA ALA A 58 4.23 13.03 0.80
C ALA A 58 5.08 13.96 -0.10
N ARG A 59 5.44 13.52 -1.31
CA ARG A 59 6.11 14.34 -2.34
C ARG A 59 5.18 15.38 -2.95
N PHE A 60 3.86 15.15 -2.91
CA PHE A 60 2.83 16.01 -3.47
C PHE A 60 2.24 17.01 -2.46
N ARG A 61 2.70 17.01 -1.20
CA ARG A 61 2.13 17.84 -0.11
C ARG A 61 2.12 19.35 -0.37
N HIS A 62 2.97 19.84 -1.28
CA HIS A 62 3.12 21.26 -1.61
C HIS A 62 2.35 21.68 -2.87
N TYR A 63 1.62 20.77 -3.50
CA TYR A 63 0.87 21.02 -4.73
C TYR A 63 -0.57 21.50 -4.47
N GLY A 64 -0.93 21.80 -3.22
CA GLY A 64 -2.27 22.26 -2.84
C GLY A 64 -3.35 21.18 -2.83
N LEU A 65 -2.99 19.91 -3.10
CA LEU A 65 -3.90 18.77 -3.05
C LEU A 65 -4.07 18.26 -1.61
N PRO A 66 -5.29 17.84 -1.21
CA PRO A 66 -5.48 17.13 0.05
C PRO A 66 -4.67 15.83 0.03
N ILE A 67 -3.71 15.71 0.93
CA ILE A 67 -2.79 14.56 0.97
C ILE A 67 -3.51 13.23 1.25
N ALA A 68 -4.63 13.27 1.97
CA ALA A 68 -5.48 12.11 2.21
C ALA A 68 -6.02 11.54 0.90
N ASP A 69 -6.49 12.39 -0.01
CA ASP A 69 -7.02 11.96 -1.31
C ASP A 69 -5.92 11.32 -2.17
N VAL A 70 -4.71 11.93 -2.18
CA VAL A 70 -3.55 11.36 -2.90
C VAL A 70 -3.16 9.97 -2.35
N ILE A 71 -3.25 9.78 -1.03
CA ILE A 71 -3.00 8.47 -0.40
C ILE A 71 -4.07 7.47 -0.82
N GLN A 72 -5.35 7.86 -0.81
CA GLN A 72 -6.45 6.98 -1.20
C GLN A 72 -6.36 6.57 -2.67
N GLU A 73 -6.10 7.51 -3.58
CA GLU A 73 -5.84 7.23 -5.00
C GLU A 73 -4.63 6.32 -5.18
N GLY A 74 -3.55 6.58 -4.42
CA GLY A 74 -2.36 5.73 -4.43
C GLY A 74 -2.64 4.30 -3.93
N HIS A 75 -3.54 4.13 -2.96
CA HIS A 75 -3.97 2.82 -2.50
C HIS A 75 -4.82 2.09 -3.55
N VAL A 76 -5.74 2.79 -4.22
CA VAL A 76 -6.48 2.22 -5.36
C VAL A 76 -5.51 1.75 -6.44
N GLY A 77 -4.55 2.60 -6.82
CA GLY A 77 -3.51 2.24 -7.79
C GLY A 77 -2.67 1.03 -7.37
N LEU A 78 -2.36 0.88 -6.08
CA LEU A 78 -1.69 -0.29 -5.52
C LEU A 78 -2.53 -1.57 -5.68
N LEU A 79 -3.83 -1.50 -5.36
CA LEU A 79 -4.75 -2.64 -5.52
C LEU A 79 -4.89 -3.04 -7.00
N GLU A 80 -5.00 -2.07 -7.90
CA GLU A 80 -5.02 -2.36 -9.33
C GLU A 80 -3.70 -2.95 -9.85
N ALA A 81 -2.57 -2.49 -9.33
CA ALA A 81 -1.27 -3.06 -9.65
C ALA A 81 -1.20 -4.52 -9.19
N ALA A 82 -1.64 -4.82 -7.96
CA ALA A 82 -1.71 -6.18 -7.43
C ALA A 82 -2.67 -7.07 -8.24
N ALA A 83 -3.78 -6.53 -8.76
CA ALA A 83 -4.70 -7.26 -9.62
C ALA A 83 -4.09 -7.69 -10.96
N ARG A 84 -3.11 -6.93 -11.48
CA ARG A 84 -2.42 -7.16 -12.76
C ARG A 84 -1.01 -7.74 -12.59
N PHE A 85 -0.54 -7.91 -11.36
CA PHE A 85 0.81 -8.36 -11.06
C PHE A 85 0.99 -9.82 -11.48
N ASP A 86 2.10 -10.09 -12.18
CA ASP A 86 2.51 -11.42 -12.57
C ASP A 86 3.73 -11.84 -11.72
N PRO A 87 3.56 -12.73 -10.73
CA PRO A 87 4.62 -13.12 -9.81
C PRO A 87 5.73 -13.97 -10.44
N ASP A 88 5.52 -14.49 -11.65
CA ASP A 88 6.48 -15.38 -12.33
C ASP A 88 7.46 -14.60 -13.24
N ARG A 89 7.32 -13.28 -13.33
CA ARG A 89 8.11 -12.39 -14.18
C ARG A 89 9.16 -11.60 -13.40
#